data_AF-A0A3D3HI98-F1
#
_entry.id   AF-A0A3D3HI98-F1
#
_cell.length_a   1.000
_cell.length_b   1.000
_cell.length_c   1.000
_cell.angle_alpha   90.00
_cell.angle_beta   90.00
_cell.angle_gamma   90.00
#
_symmetry.space_group_name_H-M   'P 1'
#
loop_
_entity.id
_entity.type
_entity.pdbx_description
1 polymer ?
#
loop_
_entity_poly.entity_id
_entity_poly.type
_entity_poly.pdbx_seq_one_letter_code
_entity_poly.pdbx_strand_id
1 'polypeptide(L)' 'MDYFLAPTDSGVKSVLHKKTCKKLQQVKGVRYIGYYLGEYIAIRHAKIIAKDTVILCPVCLSGRVIP' A
#
# COMPACT_ATOMS: atom_id res chain seq x y z
N MET A 1 -5.64 7.67 8.31
CA MET A 1 -5.81 6.22 8.11
C MET A 1 -4.46 5.54 8.20
N ASP A 2 -4.42 4.32 8.74
CA ASP A 2 -3.24 3.48 8.78
C ASP A 2 -2.93 2.90 7.39
N TYR A 3 -1.66 2.94 7.00
CA TYR A 3 -1.16 2.38 5.75
C TYR A 3 -0.09 1.32 5.97
N PHE A 4 -0.04 0.36 5.05
CA PHE A 4 0.88 -0.76 5.02
C PHE A 4 1.50 -0.87 3.64
N LEU A 5 2.81 -1.13 3.57
CA LEU A 5 3.54 -1.36 2.35
C LEU A 5 3.71 -2.86 2.17
N ALA A 6 3.39 -3.37 1.00
CA ALA A 6 3.59 -4.76 0.67
C ALA A 6 4.51 -4.86 -0.56
N PRO A 7 5.57 -5.68 -0.53
CA PRO A 7 6.38 -5.92 -1.71
C PRO A 7 5.56 -6.68 -2.76
N THR A 8 5.80 -6.43 -4.05
CA THR A 8 5.30 -7.31 -5.12
C THR A 8 6.26 -8.46 -5.34
N ASP A 9 5.78 -9.60 -5.86
CA ASP A 9 6.62 -10.74 -6.24
C ASP A 9 7.75 -10.36 -7.21
N SER A 10 7.58 -9.27 -7.96
CA SER A 10 8.60 -8.76 -8.89
C SER A 10 9.74 -8.00 -8.21
N GLY A 11 9.65 -7.67 -6.91
CA GLY A 11 10.67 -6.95 -6.14
C GLY A 11 10.96 -5.50 -6.56
N VAL A 12 10.53 -5.07 -7.75
CA VAL A 12 10.75 -3.73 -8.32
C VAL A 12 9.65 -2.74 -7.92
N LYS A 13 8.51 -3.25 -7.47
CA LYS A 13 7.34 -2.44 -7.11
C LYS A 13 6.89 -2.79 -5.71
N SER A 14 6.49 -1.75 -4.99
CA SER A 14 5.81 -1.85 -3.70
C SER A 14 4.37 -1.37 -3.83
N VAL A 15 3.45 -2.04 -3.16
CA VAL A 15 2.03 -1.68 -3.17
C VAL A 15 1.64 -1.14 -1.80
N LEU A 16 1.04 0.04 -1.80
CA LEU A 16 0.51 0.70 -0.63
C LEU A 16 -0.93 0.24 -0.39
N HIS A 17 -1.21 -0.27 0.80
CA HIS A 17 -2.52 -0.72 1.23
C HIS A 17 -3.02 0.09 2.42
N LYS A 18 -4.32 0.37 2.47
CA LYS A 18 -5.00 0.83 3.69
C LYS A 18 -5.16 -0.37 4.63
N LYS A 19 -5.17 -0.14 5.94
CA LYS A 19 -5.47 -1.18 6.95
C LYS A 19 -6.75 -1.97 6.68
N THR A 20 -7.75 -1.32 6.09
CA THR A 20 -9.06 -1.90 5.76
C THR A 20 -9.05 -2.72 4.46
N CYS A 21 -7.93 -2.80 3.74
CA CYS A 21 -7.83 -3.54 2.50
C CYS A 21 -7.87 -5.05 2.75
N LYS A 22 -8.88 -5.75 2.21
CA LYS A 22 -8.97 -7.22 2.32
C LYS A 22 -7.78 -7.95 1.68
N LYS A 23 -7.21 -7.39 0.60
CA LYS A 23 -6.01 -7.96 -0.05
C LYS A 23 -4.78 -7.89 0.84
N LEU A 24 -4.70 -6.96 1.81
CA LEU A 24 -3.55 -6.87 2.70
C LEU A 24 -3.30 -8.16 3.48
N GLN A 25 -4.37 -8.87 3.87
CA GLN A 25 -4.27 -10.15 4.60
C GLN A 25 -3.67 -11.29 3.77
N GLN A 26 -3.72 -11.17 2.43
CA GLN A 26 -3.23 -12.19 1.51
C GLN A 26 -1.77 -11.97 1.12
N VAL A 27 -1.19 -10.80 1.44
CA VAL A 27 0.19 -10.47 1.09
C VAL A 27 1.12 -10.72 2.28
N LYS A 28 2.21 -11.44 2.05
CA LYS A 28 3.26 -11.65 3.05
C LYS A 28 4.28 -10.52 3.01
N GLY A 29 4.99 -10.31 4.14
CA GLY A 29 6.06 -9.30 4.20
C GLY A 29 5.57 -7.85 4.25
N VAL A 30 4.35 -7.63 4.76
CA VAL A 30 3.78 -6.29 4.90
C VAL A 30 4.51 -5.48 5.98
N ARG A 31 4.82 -4.22 5.69
CA ARG A 31 5.46 -3.27 6.59
C ARG A 31 4.49 -2.14 6.92
N TYR A 32 4.23 -1.90 8.20
CA TYR A 32 3.48 -0.72 8.62
C TYR A 32 4.28 0.56 8.31
N ILE A 33 3.61 1.55 7.71
CA ILE A 33 4.27 2.80 7.29
C ILE A 33 3.84 4.00 8.12
N GLY A 34 2.65 3.96 8.72
CA GLY A 34 2.17 5.07 9.54
C GLY A 34 0.70 5.41 9.31
N TYR A 35 0.23 6.34 10.14
CA TYR A 35 -1.06 6.99 10.01
C TYR A 35 -0.91 8.28 9.20
N TYR A 36 -1.69 8.43 8.13
CA TYR A 36 -1.67 9.63 7.28
C TYR A 36 -3.08 10.17 7.00
N LEU A 37 -3.19 11.49 6.93
CA LEU A 37 -4.39 12.23 6.52
C LEU A 37 -4.43 12.33 4.99
N GLY A 38 -4.71 11.20 4.34
CA GLY A 38 -4.86 11.11 2.89
C GLY A 38 -3.80 10.26 2.19
N GLU A 39 -4.14 9.80 0.99
CA GLU A 39 -3.34 8.84 0.22
C GLU A 39 -2.07 9.49 -0.33
N TYR A 40 -2.15 10.75 -0.75
CA TYR A 40 -1.02 11.47 -1.33
C TYR A 40 0.19 11.52 -0.40
N ILE A 41 -0.03 11.87 0.88
CA ILE A 41 1.04 11.93 1.89
C ILE A 41 1.61 10.53 2.16
N ALA A 42 0.73 9.53 2.28
CA ALA A 42 1.13 8.14 2.50
C ALA A 42 1.99 7.61 1.34
N ILE A 43 1.60 7.85 0.08
CA ILE A 43 2.35 7.46 -1.12
C ILE A 43 3.71 8.16 -1.14
N ARG A 44 3.75 9.47 -0.88
CA ARG A 44 5.01 10.22 -0.87
C ARG A 44 5.99 9.66 0.16
N HIS A 45 5.51 9.36 1.36
CA HIS A 45 6.34 8.80 2.42
C HIS A 45 6.77 7.36 2.10
N ALA A 46 5.87 6.54 1.57
CA ALA A 46 6.17 5.18 1.15
C ALA A 46 7.28 5.13 0.08
N LYS A 47 7.25 6.05 -0.91
CA LYS A 47 8.32 6.18 -1.92
C LYS A 47 9.69 6.46 -1.32
N ILE A 48 9.75 7.30 -0.28
CA ILE A 48 11.00 7.63 0.42
C ILE A 48 11.57 6.39 1.13
N ILE A 49 10.71 5.61 1.80
CA ILE A 49 11.12 4.42 2.56
C ILE A 49 11.53 3.28 1.63
N ALA A 50 10.72 3.02 0.61
CA ALA A 50 10.88 1.86 -0.25
C ALA A 50 12.03 2.05 -1.26
N LYS A 51 12.38 3.30 -1.59
CA LYS A 51 13.37 3.65 -2.63
C LYS A 51 13.04 3.02 -3.99
N ASP A 52 11.79 2.64 -4.20
CA ASP A 52 11.28 1.95 -5.38
C ASP A 52 9.97 2.60 -5.87
N THR A 53 9.35 1.99 -6.89
CA THR A 53 8.04 2.45 -7.38
C THR A 53 6.94 1.99 -6.45
N VAL A 54 6.31 2.94 -5.76
CA VAL A 54 5.11 2.70 -4.94
C VAL A 54 3.84 3.07 -5.71
N ILE A 55 2.89 2.13 -5.75
CA ILE A 55 1.53 2.36 -6.24
C ILE A 55 0.50 2.11 -5.14
N LEU A 56 -0.62 2.83 -5.13
CA LEU A 56 -1.74 2.48 -4.25
C LEU A 56 -2.43 1.22 -4.77
N CYS A 57 -2.77 0.31 -3.87
CA CYS A 57 -3.53 -0.89 -4.20
C CYS A 57 -4.80 -0.50 -4.98
N PRO A 58 -5.06 -1.08 -6.17
CA PRO A 58 -6.24 -0.74 -6.96
C PRO A 58 -7.56 -0.92 -6.19
N VAL A 59 -7.64 -1.91 -5.30
CA VAL A 59 -8.83 -2.12 -4.44
C VAL A 59 -9.01 -0.98 -3.44
N CYS A 60 -7.91 -0.42 -2.91
CA CYS A 60 -7.96 0.75 -2.03
C CYS A 60 -8.36 2.03 -2.76
N LEU A 61 -8.04 2.12 -4.06
CA LEU A 61 -8.25 3.28 -4.91
C LEU A 61 -9.67 3.30 -5.50
N SER A 62 -10.16 2.15 -5.98
CA SER A 62 -11.49 2.05 -6.59
C SER A 62 -12.63 1.96 -5.59
N GLY A 63 -12.37 1.67 -4.30
CA GLY A 63 -13.40 1.40 -3.29
C GLY A 63 -14.30 0.20 -3.59
N ARG A 64 -14.15 -0.42 -4.77
CA ARG A 64 -14.92 -1.56 -5.26
C ARG A 64 -14.11 -2.83 -5.10
N VAL A 65 -14.70 -3.74 -4.34
CA VAL A 65 -14.47 -5.18 -4.48
C VAL A 65 -14.85 -5.52 -5.91
N ILE A 66 -13.86 -5.83 -6.76
CA ILE A 66 -14.17 -6.53 -8.02
C ILE A 66 -14.39 -8.00 -7.61
N PRO A 67 -15.59 -8.55 -7.84
CA PRO A 67 -15.94 -9.93 -7.49
C PRO A 67 -15.07 -10.96 -8.21
#